data_AF-M2YJB6-F1
#
_entry.id   AF-M2YJB6-F1
#
_cell.length_a   1.000
_cell.length_b   1.000
_cell.length_c   1.000
_cell.angle_alpha   90.00
_cell.angle_beta   90.00
_cell.angle_gamma   90.00
#
_symmetry.space_group_name_H-M   'P 1'
#
loop_
_entity.id
_entity.type
_entity.pdbx_description
1 polymer ?
#
loop_
_entity_poly.entity_id
_entity_poly.type
_entity_poly.pdbx_seq_one_letter_code
_entity_poly.pdbx_strand_id
1 'polypeptide(L)'
;KLESIHKQLWYAGRKSNISPLHHQKVIRRDIVLTERASLHLVWFERIIYVKRLNDELLDWTYFSQVLCGDKTLHQAASGFLLSYTRLIEYPSDLDIAKTSALINRDVTWKKWQTFRTSVIHHLGDLADQYGELRLDRLNQIYRMKLLGLSYFNVHRDYSSFFGDNFKTLIALFALVSVALSAMQVMTGVNGVPAAALITSYRFAVATLIALAGSCAALLVLYVGLYVWNW
;
A
#
# COMPACT_ATOMS: atom_id res chain seq x y z
N LYS A 1 8.07 -11.72 8.13
CA LYS A 1 9.05 -11.60 7.00
C LYS A 1 8.28 -11.78 5.70
N LEU A 2 8.63 -11.07 4.61
CA LEU A 2 7.87 -11.09 3.35
C LEU A 2 7.71 -12.52 2.75
N GLU A 3 8.70 -13.39 3.00
CA GLU A 3 8.68 -14.82 2.65
C GLU A 3 7.40 -15.56 3.10
N SER A 4 6.85 -15.26 4.28
CA SER A 4 5.68 -15.99 4.81
C SER A 4 4.37 -15.65 4.09
N ILE A 5 4.38 -14.61 3.26
CA ILE A 5 3.21 -14.15 2.48
C ILE A 5 3.44 -14.23 0.97
N HIS A 6 4.54 -14.86 0.52
CA HIS A 6 4.90 -14.93 -0.90
C HIS A 6 3.76 -15.43 -1.79
N LYS A 7 3.00 -16.43 -1.32
CA LYS A 7 1.83 -17.00 -2.04
C LYS A 7 0.65 -16.05 -2.18
N GLN A 8 0.58 -14.98 -1.38
CA GLN A 8 -0.51 -14.00 -1.38
C GLN A 8 -0.10 -12.67 -2.04
N LEU A 9 1.17 -12.52 -2.43
CA LEU A 9 1.68 -11.29 -3.05
C LEU A 9 1.00 -10.96 -4.38
N TRP A 10 0.39 -11.94 -5.06
CA TRP A 10 -0.44 -11.72 -6.25
C TRP A 10 -1.57 -10.71 -6.01
N TYR A 11 -2.07 -10.62 -4.77
CA TYR A 11 -3.09 -9.64 -4.41
C TYR A 11 -2.49 -8.22 -4.36
N ALA A 12 -1.26 -8.09 -3.86
CA ALA A 12 -0.59 -6.81 -3.68
C ALA A 12 0.13 -6.28 -4.93
N GLY A 13 0.50 -7.13 -5.89
CA GLY A 13 1.17 -6.72 -7.11
C GLY A 13 1.33 -7.84 -8.14
N ARG A 14 1.81 -7.46 -9.32
CA ARG A 14 2.04 -8.38 -10.44
C ARG A 14 3.52 -8.77 -10.51
N LYS A 15 3.79 -10.02 -10.89
CA LYS A 15 5.16 -10.48 -11.16
C LYS A 15 5.78 -9.68 -12.30
N SER A 16 7.07 -9.38 -12.19
CA SER A 16 7.84 -8.61 -13.18
C SER A 16 7.31 -7.20 -13.52
N ASN A 17 6.32 -6.68 -12.81
CA ASN A 17 5.80 -5.33 -13.07
C ASN A 17 6.61 -4.28 -12.31
N ILE A 18 7.68 -3.80 -12.92
CA ILE A 18 8.55 -2.74 -12.40
C ILE A 18 8.62 -1.65 -13.46
N SER A 19 8.04 -0.50 -13.17
CA SER A 19 8.11 0.64 -14.07
C SER A 19 9.42 1.40 -13.88
N PRO A 20 10.09 1.83 -14.97
CA PRO A 20 11.31 2.63 -14.91
C PRO A 20 11.13 3.95 -14.13
N LEU A 21 12.21 4.52 -13.62
CA LEU A 21 12.17 5.68 -12.73
C LEU A 21 11.55 6.94 -13.36
N HIS A 22 11.79 7.19 -14.65
CA HIS A 22 11.15 8.28 -15.38
C HIS A 22 9.63 8.06 -15.45
N HIS A 23 9.18 6.81 -15.62
CA HIS A 23 7.76 6.49 -15.66
C HIS A 23 7.12 6.71 -14.27
N GLN A 24 7.82 6.39 -13.18
CA GLN A 24 7.37 6.72 -11.82
C GLN A 24 7.10 8.23 -11.68
N LYS A 25 7.95 9.08 -12.28
CA LYS A 25 7.73 10.53 -12.30
C LYS A 25 6.54 10.95 -13.17
N VAL A 26 6.33 10.30 -14.32
CA VAL A 26 5.16 10.54 -15.19
C VAL A 26 3.85 10.28 -14.43
N ILE A 27 3.78 9.19 -13.66
CA ILE A 27 2.61 8.87 -12.81
C ILE A 27 2.57 9.67 -11.50
N ARG A 28 3.41 10.70 -11.37
CA ARG A 28 3.50 11.62 -10.22
C ARG A 28 3.79 10.91 -8.90
N ARG A 29 4.65 9.89 -8.93
CA ARG A 29 5.21 9.29 -7.72
C ARG A 29 6.53 9.95 -7.31
N ASP A 30 6.65 10.16 -6.02
CA ASP A 30 7.86 10.52 -5.31
C ASP A 30 8.65 9.26 -4.96
N ILE A 31 9.93 9.28 -5.33
CA ILE A 31 10.86 8.18 -5.11
C ILE A 31 11.56 8.46 -3.79
N VAL A 32 11.30 7.63 -2.78
CA VAL A 32 11.86 7.78 -1.44
C VAL A 32 12.89 6.69 -1.21
N LEU A 33 14.12 7.11 -0.86
CA LEU A 33 15.20 6.21 -0.51
C LEU A 33 14.89 5.49 0.82
N THR A 34 15.21 4.20 0.87
CA THR A 34 15.16 3.41 2.10
C THR A 34 16.39 2.51 2.20
N GLU A 35 16.75 2.09 3.41
CA GLU A 35 17.77 1.04 3.60
C GLU A 35 17.14 -0.34 3.86
N ARG A 36 15.84 -0.36 4.15
CA ARG A 36 15.10 -1.58 4.49
C ARG A 36 14.76 -2.36 3.23
N ALA A 37 15.34 -3.55 3.09
CA ALA A 37 15.04 -4.46 1.97
C ALA A 37 13.55 -4.84 1.87
N SER A 38 12.86 -4.88 3.01
CA SER A 38 11.41 -5.12 3.10
C SER A 38 10.57 -4.08 2.35
N LEU A 39 11.06 -2.85 2.19
CA LEU A 39 10.30 -1.76 1.57
C LEU A 39 10.65 -1.54 0.10
N HIS A 40 11.63 -2.24 -0.45
CA HIS A 40 12.02 -2.06 -1.85
C HIS A 40 10.84 -2.38 -2.79
N LEU A 41 10.50 -1.44 -3.67
CA LEU A 41 9.35 -1.47 -4.60
C LEU A 41 7.96 -1.48 -3.94
N VAL A 42 7.88 -1.21 -2.64
CA VAL A 42 6.60 -0.99 -1.98
C VAL A 42 6.15 0.45 -2.22
N TRP A 43 4.92 0.63 -2.67
CA TRP A 43 4.36 1.95 -2.92
C TRP A 43 3.04 2.17 -2.20
N PHE A 44 2.77 3.43 -1.86
CA PHE A 44 1.58 3.87 -1.15
C PHE A 44 1.24 5.29 -1.60
N GLU A 45 0.00 5.51 -2.03
CA GLU A 45 -0.44 6.78 -2.64
C GLU A 45 0.50 7.26 -3.75
N ARG A 46 1.23 8.35 -3.51
CA ARG A 46 2.20 8.96 -4.43
C ARG A 46 3.64 8.64 -4.06
N ILE A 47 3.91 7.74 -3.13
CA ILE A 47 5.28 7.42 -2.69
C ILE A 47 5.63 6.00 -3.13
N ILE A 48 6.82 5.82 -3.70
CA ILE A 48 7.46 4.52 -3.88
C ILE A 48 8.78 4.47 -3.09
N TYR A 49 8.93 3.44 -2.28
CA TYR A 49 10.14 3.21 -1.52
C TYR A 49 11.11 2.37 -2.34
N VAL A 50 12.34 2.86 -2.52
CA VAL A 50 13.37 2.16 -3.28
C VAL A 50 14.61 2.03 -2.41
N LYS A 51 15.00 0.78 -2.11
CA LYS A 51 16.25 0.51 -1.39
C LYS A 51 17.45 0.96 -2.21
N ARG A 52 18.40 1.70 -1.61
CA ARG A 52 19.65 2.13 -2.25
C ARG A 52 20.49 0.94 -2.76
N LEU A 53 21.12 1.10 -3.92
CA LEU A 53 22.10 0.16 -4.46
C LEU A 53 23.50 0.55 -3.96
N ASN A 54 24.13 -0.38 -3.25
CA ASN A 54 25.49 -0.20 -2.75
C ASN A 54 26.50 -0.36 -3.89
N ASP A 55 27.60 0.41 -3.80
CA ASP A 55 28.63 0.40 -4.84
C ASP A 55 29.35 -0.95 -4.96
N GLU A 56 29.44 -1.70 -3.86
CA GLU A 56 29.97 -3.07 -3.85
C GLU A 56 29.15 -4.01 -4.74
N LEU A 57 27.83 -3.82 -4.81
CA LEU A 57 26.94 -4.64 -5.62
C LEU A 57 26.97 -4.27 -7.12
N LEU A 58 27.60 -3.15 -7.48
CA LEU A 58 27.83 -2.76 -8.88
C LEU A 58 29.02 -3.48 -9.52
N ASP A 59 29.76 -4.29 -8.75
CA ASP A 59 30.78 -5.19 -9.28
C ASP A 59 30.27 -6.63 -9.35
N TRP A 60 30.16 -7.16 -10.56
CA TRP A 60 29.75 -8.54 -10.82
C TRP A 60 30.72 -9.56 -10.20
N THR A 61 32.00 -9.21 -10.13
CA THR A 61 33.05 -10.06 -9.56
C THR A 61 32.82 -10.23 -8.07
N TYR A 62 32.52 -9.13 -7.37
CA TYR A 62 32.14 -9.15 -5.96
C TYR A 62 30.85 -9.94 -5.74
N PHE A 63 29.83 -9.68 -6.56
CA PHE A 63 28.55 -10.39 -6.49
C PHE A 63 28.71 -11.92 -6.62
N SER A 64 29.45 -12.37 -7.62
CA SER A 64 29.67 -13.79 -7.91
C SER A 64 30.57 -14.50 -6.89
N GLN A 65 31.52 -13.80 -6.26
CA GLN A 65 32.46 -14.42 -5.33
C GLN A 65 31.94 -14.43 -3.89
N VAL A 66 31.29 -13.35 -3.43
CA VAL A 66 30.95 -13.18 -2.01
C VAL A 66 29.55 -13.69 -1.69
N LEU A 67 28.59 -13.55 -2.61
CA LEU A 67 27.18 -13.90 -2.33
C LEU A 67 26.80 -15.33 -2.73
N CYS A 68 27.66 -16.06 -3.45
CA CYS A 68 27.38 -17.44 -3.86
C CYS A 68 27.45 -18.49 -2.74
N GLY A 69 27.92 -18.12 -1.54
CA GLY A 69 28.00 -19.04 -0.39
C GLY A 69 26.65 -19.39 0.24
N ASP A 70 25.65 -18.53 0.13
CA ASP A 70 24.29 -18.75 0.67
C ASP A 70 23.25 -18.61 -0.45
N LYS A 71 22.57 -19.72 -0.76
CA LYS A 71 21.56 -19.80 -1.81
C LYS A 71 20.41 -18.81 -1.61
N THR A 72 20.00 -18.57 -0.36
CA THR A 72 18.87 -17.67 -0.06
C THR A 72 19.28 -16.21 -0.23
N LEU A 73 20.47 -15.86 0.23
CA LEU A 73 21.05 -14.53 0.07
C LEU A 73 21.33 -14.22 -1.41
N HIS A 74 21.88 -15.20 -2.13
CA HIS A 74 22.12 -15.10 -3.57
C HIS A 74 20.81 -14.82 -4.33
N GLN A 75 19.74 -15.58 -4.06
CA GLN A 75 18.44 -15.37 -4.70
C GLN A 75 17.83 -13.99 -4.40
N ALA A 76 17.93 -13.53 -3.15
CA ALA A 76 17.44 -12.21 -2.75
C ALA A 76 18.24 -11.08 -3.43
N ALA A 77 19.56 -11.19 -3.46
CA ALA A 77 20.44 -10.22 -4.09
C ALA A 77 20.28 -10.20 -5.62
N SER A 78 20.15 -11.37 -6.26
CA SER A 78 19.83 -11.48 -7.70
C SER A 78 18.52 -10.77 -8.04
N GLY A 79 17.50 -11.00 -7.22
CA GLY A 79 16.21 -10.32 -7.33
C GLY A 79 16.29 -8.81 -7.25
N PHE A 80 17.06 -8.33 -6.28
CA PHE A 80 17.33 -6.91 -6.08
C PHE A 80 18.14 -6.27 -7.21
N LEU A 81 19.08 -6.99 -7.83
CA LEU A 81 19.78 -6.49 -9.01
C LEU A 81 18.86 -6.44 -10.24
N LEU A 82 18.05 -7.48 -10.45
CA LEU A 82 17.07 -7.54 -11.54
C LEU A 82 15.98 -6.46 -11.43
N SER A 83 15.60 -6.04 -10.23
CA SER A 83 14.71 -4.89 -10.10
C SER A 83 15.37 -3.60 -10.55
N TYR A 84 16.64 -3.40 -10.21
CA TYR A 84 17.42 -2.23 -10.60
C TYR A 84 17.66 -2.14 -12.12
N THR A 85 17.83 -3.27 -12.81
CA THR A 85 17.95 -3.27 -14.28
C THR A 85 16.67 -2.82 -15.00
N ARG A 86 15.51 -2.97 -14.34
CA ARG A 86 14.20 -2.51 -14.81
C ARG A 86 13.87 -1.09 -14.36
N LEU A 87 14.34 -0.67 -13.19
CA LEU A 87 14.19 0.70 -12.71
C LEU A 87 15.01 1.68 -13.58
N ILE A 88 16.23 1.31 -13.97
CA ILE A 88 17.14 2.15 -14.75
C ILE A 88 17.32 1.57 -16.16
N GLU A 89 16.37 1.90 -17.04
CA GLU A 89 16.36 1.41 -18.43
C GLU A 89 16.96 2.43 -19.40
N TYR A 90 16.75 3.72 -19.16
CA TYR A 90 17.18 4.82 -20.01
C TYR A 90 18.23 5.71 -19.33
N PRO A 91 19.01 6.50 -20.09
CA PRO A 91 19.96 7.46 -19.52
C PRO A 91 19.31 8.45 -18.54
N SER A 92 18.09 8.90 -18.84
CA SER A 92 17.31 9.77 -17.96
C SER A 92 16.96 9.10 -16.62
N ASP A 93 16.74 7.78 -16.60
CA ASP A 93 16.51 7.04 -15.36
C ASP A 93 17.76 7.05 -14.48
N LEU A 94 18.95 6.98 -15.07
CA LEU A 94 20.20 7.00 -14.32
C LEU A 94 20.37 8.37 -13.64
N ASP A 95 20.05 9.46 -14.34
CA ASP A 95 20.10 10.81 -13.76
C ASP A 95 19.09 10.98 -12.62
N ILE A 96 17.88 10.41 -12.76
CA ILE A 96 16.88 10.38 -11.69
C ILE A 96 17.38 9.55 -10.50
N ALA A 97 18.00 8.40 -10.74
CA ALA A 97 18.57 7.55 -9.70
C ALA A 97 19.66 8.27 -8.90
N LYS A 98 20.55 9.00 -9.58
CA LYS A 98 21.60 9.83 -8.96
C LYS A 98 21.02 10.98 -8.14
N THR A 99 20.02 11.67 -8.69
CA THR A 99 19.34 12.79 -8.03
C THR A 99 18.63 12.33 -6.77
N SER A 100 18.03 11.13 -6.81
CA SER A 100 17.33 10.51 -5.68
C SER A 100 18.27 9.74 -4.73
N ALA A 101 19.59 9.87 -4.90
CA ALA A 101 20.63 9.18 -4.13
C ALA A 101 20.53 7.64 -4.09
N LEU A 102 19.85 7.03 -5.07
CA LEU A 102 19.67 5.58 -5.16
C LEU A 102 20.92 4.83 -5.63
N ILE A 103 21.83 5.53 -6.29
CA ILE A 103 23.11 5.05 -6.80
C ILE A 103 24.16 6.16 -6.63
N ASN A 104 25.44 5.79 -6.56
CA ASN A 104 26.52 6.77 -6.54
C ASN A 104 26.52 7.66 -7.80
N ARG A 105 26.76 8.96 -7.61
CA ARG A 105 26.76 9.99 -8.64
C ARG A 105 27.87 9.77 -9.68
N ASP A 106 28.95 9.10 -9.29
CA ASP A 106 30.13 8.85 -10.13
C ASP A 106 29.90 7.76 -11.20
N VAL A 107 28.78 7.03 -11.12
CA VAL A 107 28.49 5.95 -12.08
C VAL A 107 28.16 6.53 -13.46
N THR A 108 28.97 6.23 -14.46
CA THR A 108 28.71 6.64 -15.85
C THR A 108 27.65 5.75 -16.51
N TRP A 109 26.93 6.29 -17.50
CA TRP A 109 25.95 5.51 -18.28
C TRP A 109 26.58 4.27 -18.92
N LYS A 110 27.78 4.42 -19.49
CA LYS A 110 28.51 3.30 -20.10
C LYS A 110 28.81 2.18 -19.08
N LYS A 111 29.26 2.54 -17.87
CA LYS A 111 29.51 1.56 -16.79
C LYS A 111 28.21 0.87 -16.38
N TRP A 112 27.12 1.63 -16.21
CA TRP A 112 25.81 1.08 -15.88
C TRP A 112 25.30 0.12 -16.97
N GLN A 113 25.41 0.49 -18.24
CA GLN A 113 24.95 -0.33 -19.36
C GLN A 113 25.70 -1.65 -19.44
N THR A 114 27.03 -1.65 -19.26
CA THR A 114 27.83 -2.88 -19.21
C THR A 114 27.41 -3.78 -18.04
N PHE A 115 27.24 -3.20 -16.86
CA PHE A 115 26.78 -3.93 -15.68
C PHE A 115 25.38 -4.53 -15.88
N ARG A 116 24.42 -3.73 -16.35
CA ARG A 116 23.04 -4.13 -16.63
C ARG A 116 22.98 -5.32 -17.59
N THR A 117 23.75 -5.27 -18.68
CA THR A 117 23.81 -6.38 -19.65
C THR A 117 24.36 -7.65 -19.02
N SER A 118 25.40 -7.55 -18.19
CA SER A 118 25.93 -8.71 -17.45
C SER A 118 24.88 -9.32 -16.53
N VAL A 119 24.19 -8.49 -15.74
CA VAL A 119 23.14 -8.94 -14.81
C VAL A 119 22.01 -9.64 -15.55
N ILE A 120 21.50 -9.05 -16.64
CA ILE A 120 20.40 -9.65 -17.43
C ILE A 120 20.85 -10.98 -18.06
N HIS A 121 22.07 -11.06 -18.57
CA HIS A 121 22.61 -12.27 -19.18
C HIS A 121 22.72 -13.43 -18.17
N HIS A 122 23.19 -13.16 -16.95
CA HIS A 122 23.43 -14.22 -15.96
C HIS A 122 22.20 -14.55 -15.09
N LEU A 123 21.30 -13.58 -14.87
CA LEU A 123 20.19 -13.70 -13.91
C LEU A 123 18.81 -13.60 -14.55
N GLY A 124 18.70 -13.44 -15.87
CA GLY A 124 17.43 -13.20 -16.58
C GLY A 124 16.34 -14.22 -16.27
N ASP A 125 16.71 -15.48 -16.04
CA ASP A 125 15.77 -16.56 -15.74
C ASP A 125 15.17 -16.50 -14.32
N LEU A 126 15.78 -15.74 -13.41
CA LEU A 126 15.28 -15.53 -12.04
C LEU A 126 14.22 -14.42 -11.95
N ALA A 127 13.75 -13.91 -13.10
CA ALA A 127 12.84 -12.77 -13.22
C ALA A 127 11.42 -12.98 -12.65
N ASP A 128 11.07 -14.17 -12.16
CA ASP A 128 9.73 -14.49 -11.64
C ASP A 128 9.41 -13.87 -10.25
N GLN A 129 10.12 -12.80 -9.88
CA GLN A 129 9.89 -12.06 -8.64
C GLN A 129 8.79 -11.01 -8.79
N TYR A 130 8.09 -10.74 -7.69
CA TYR A 130 7.09 -9.69 -7.61
C TYR A 130 7.77 -8.32 -7.77
N GLY A 131 7.19 -7.47 -8.61
CA GLY A 131 7.69 -6.12 -8.84
C GLY A 131 7.13 -5.15 -7.81
N GLU A 132 6.41 -4.13 -8.29
CA GLU A 132 5.79 -3.13 -7.44
C GLU A 132 4.64 -3.70 -6.60
N LEU A 133 4.72 -3.50 -5.29
CA LEU A 133 3.73 -3.98 -4.32
C LEU A 133 2.97 -2.80 -3.70
N ARG A 134 1.64 -2.85 -3.74
CA ARG A 134 0.80 -1.84 -3.09
C ARG A 134 0.71 -2.11 -1.59
N LEU A 135 1.10 -1.11 -0.78
CA LEU A 135 1.12 -1.23 0.68
C LEU A 135 -0.26 -1.49 1.30
N ASP A 136 -1.33 -0.89 0.78
CA ASP A 136 -2.69 -1.09 1.31
C ASP A 136 -3.09 -2.56 1.29
N ARG A 137 -2.83 -3.21 0.17
CA ARG A 137 -3.13 -4.63 -0.04
C ARG A 137 -2.21 -5.51 0.78
N LEU A 138 -0.96 -5.09 0.95
CA LEU A 138 -0.01 -5.76 1.82
C LEU A 138 -0.45 -5.73 3.29
N ASN A 139 -0.93 -4.57 3.76
CA ASN A 139 -1.50 -4.41 5.09
C ASN A 139 -2.75 -5.29 5.26
N GLN A 140 -3.61 -5.38 4.24
CA GLN A 140 -4.77 -6.29 4.25
C GLN A 140 -4.36 -7.77 4.36
N ILE A 141 -3.33 -8.22 3.63
CA ILE A 141 -2.81 -9.59 3.75
C ILE A 141 -2.31 -9.88 5.17
N TYR A 142 -1.59 -8.93 5.78
CA TYR A 142 -1.12 -9.07 7.16
C TYR A 142 -2.26 -9.19 8.16
N ARG A 143 -3.31 -8.38 8.01
CA ARG A 143 -4.53 -8.44 8.83
C ARG A 143 -5.25 -9.78 8.68
N MET A 144 -5.46 -10.23 7.44
CA MET A 144 -6.15 -11.49 7.15
C MET A 144 -5.41 -12.72 7.69
N LYS A 145 -4.07 -12.66 7.77
CA LYS A 145 -3.25 -13.75 8.30
C LYS A 145 -2.97 -13.64 9.81
N LEU A 146 -3.52 -12.65 10.52
CA LEU A 146 -3.20 -12.39 11.93
C LEU A 146 -1.69 -12.26 12.19
N LEU A 147 -0.92 -11.77 11.20
CA LEU A 147 0.54 -11.58 11.31
C LEU A 147 0.92 -10.19 11.85
N GLY A 148 -0.07 -9.37 12.21
CA GLY A 148 0.06 -7.98 12.66
C GLY A 148 -0.94 -7.04 11.94
N LEU A 149 -1.06 -5.79 12.41
CA LEU A 149 -2.01 -4.80 11.84
C LEU A 149 -1.64 -4.32 10.44
N SER A 150 -0.34 -4.17 10.23
CA SER A 150 0.21 -3.49 9.07
C SER A 150 1.62 -4.00 8.84
N TYR A 151 1.99 -4.16 7.58
CA TYR A 151 3.36 -4.41 7.18
C TYR A 151 4.25 -3.20 7.43
N PHE A 152 3.74 -2.02 7.09
CA PHE A 152 4.40 -0.73 7.29
C PHE A 152 3.32 0.35 7.39
N ASN A 153 3.42 1.21 8.40
CA ASN A 153 2.54 2.36 8.56
C ASN A 153 3.26 3.61 8.07
N VAL A 154 2.83 4.13 6.90
CA VAL A 154 3.33 5.40 6.33
C VAL A 154 2.76 6.58 7.11
N HIS A 155 1.48 6.49 7.47
CA HIS A 155 0.79 7.44 8.30
C HIS A 155 1.00 7.06 9.76
N ARG A 156 1.77 7.87 10.50
CA ARG A 156 1.74 7.84 11.98
C ARG A 156 0.48 8.52 12.53
N ASP A 157 -0.20 9.30 11.68
CA ASP A 157 -1.35 10.09 12.08
C ASP A 157 -2.65 9.42 11.67
N TYR A 158 -3.52 9.23 12.66
CA TYR A 158 -4.85 8.62 12.56
C TYR A 158 -5.84 9.44 11.68
N SER A 159 -5.47 10.68 11.33
CA SER A 159 -6.37 11.65 10.70
C SER A 159 -6.79 11.29 9.27
N SER A 160 -5.92 10.64 8.47
CA SER A 160 -6.23 10.31 7.07
C SER A 160 -7.26 9.19 6.95
N PHE A 161 -7.19 8.18 7.81
CA PHE A 161 -8.19 7.12 7.87
C PHE A 161 -9.58 7.64 8.26
N PHE A 162 -9.62 8.61 9.18
CA PHE A 162 -10.89 9.21 9.61
C PHE A 162 -11.48 10.10 8.53
N GLY A 163 -10.65 10.91 7.84
CA GLY A 163 -11.11 11.85 6.81
C GLY A 163 -11.92 11.21 5.67
N ASP A 164 -11.51 10.04 5.20
CA ASP A 164 -12.20 9.36 4.09
C ASP A 164 -13.51 8.69 4.52
N ASN A 165 -13.54 8.09 5.71
CA ASN A 165 -14.76 7.45 6.23
C ASN A 165 -15.75 8.47 6.79
N PHE A 166 -15.29 9.63 7.26
CA PHE A 166 -16.12 10.67 7.87
C PHE A 166 -17.17 11.23 6.91
N LYS A 167 -16.88 11.29 5.61
CA LYS A 167 -17.85 11.71 4.58
C LYS A 167 -19.05 10.77 4.50
N THR A 168 -18.81 9.46 4.54
CA THR A 168 -19.86 8.44 4.54
C THR A 168 -20.70 8.50 5.82
N LEU A 169 -20.07 8.79 6.96
CA LEU A 169 -20.77 8.97 8.23
C LEU A 169 -21.67 10.20 8.22
N ILE A 170 -21.20 11.33 7.69
CA ILE A 170 -22.02 12.54 7.54
C ILE A 170 -23.21 12.27 6.61
N ALA A 171 -23.00 11.58 5.49
CA ALA A 171 -24.07 11.25 4.55
C ALA A 171 -25.14 10.35 5.18
N LEU A 172 -24.71 9.30 5.92
CA LEU A 172 -25.63 8.43 6.67
C LEU A 172 -26.41 9.23 7.73
N PHE A 173 -25.71 10.07 8.49
CA PHE A 173 -26.31 10.91 9.51
C PHE A 173 -27.35 11.87 8.92
N ALA A 174 -27.05 12.52 7.79
CA ALA A 174 -27.97 13.42 7.11
C ALA A 174 -29.22 12.69 6.61
N LEU A 175 -29.07 11.52 5.99
CA LEU A 175 -30.20 10.72 5.50
C LEU A 175 -31.12 10.28 6.65
N VAL A 176 -30.53 9.85 7.77
CA VAL A 176 -31.30 9.45 8.95
C VAL A 176 -31.96 10.66 9.63
N SER A 177 -31.26 11.79 9.73
CA SER A 177 -31.83 13.03 10.28
C SER A 177 -33.03 13.53 9.48
N VAL A 178 -32.98 13.47 8.14
CA VAL A 178 -34.12 13.80 7.26
C VAL A 178 -35.28 12.83 7.49
N ALA A 179 -35.02 11.52 7.57
CA ALA A 179 -36.05 10.52 7.82
C ALA A 179 -36.75 10.73 9.18
N LEU A 180 -35.99 11.02 10.24
CA LEU A 180 -36.55 11.35 11.55
C LEU A 180 -37.35 12.65 11.53
N SER A 181 -36.87 13.67 10.83
CA SER A 181 -37.55 14.98 10.74
C SER A 181 -38.89 14.86 10.00
N ALA A 182 -38.92 14.15 8.87
CA ALA A 182 -40.15 13.86 8.14
C ALA A 182 -41.16 13.09 9.00
N MET A 183 -40.66 12.24 9.89
CA MET A 183 -41.50 11.47 10.79
C MET A 183 -42.05 12.29 11.97
N GLN A 184 -41.27 13.22 12.54
CA GLN A 184 -41.75 14.16 13.56
C GLN A 184 -42.94 14.99 13.05
N VAL A 185 -42.89 15.38 11.77
CA VAL A 185 -44.01 16.08 11.10
C VAL A 185 -45.25 15.19 11.01
N MET A 186 -45.11 13.91 10.64
CA MET A 186 -46.23 12.98 10.54
C MET A 186 -46.94 12.75 11.89
N THR A 187 -46.18 12.67 13.00
CA THR A 187 -46.76 12.49 14.34
C THR A 187 -47.44 13.74 14.90
N GLY A 188 -47.15 14.92 14.34
CA GLY A 188 -47.74 16.19 14.78
C GLY A 188 -49.06 16.56 14.11
N VAL A 189 -49.52 15.78 13.11
CA VAL A 189 -50.76 16.05 12.36
C VAL A 189 -51.96 15.36 13.04
N ASN A 190 -52.99 16.14 13.36
CA ASN A 190 -54.24 15.63 13.93
C ASN A 190 -55.14 15.05 12.82
N GLY A 191 -55.70 13.86 13.04
CA GLY A 191 -56.65 13.20 12.11
C GLY A 191 -56.11 12.00 11.32
N VAL A 192 -54.90 11.52 11.65
CA VAL A 192 -54.28 10.35 11.00
C VAL A 192 -54.85 9.04 11.57
N PRO A 193 -55.20 8.03 10.75
CA PRO A 193 -55.70 6.75 11.24
C PRO A 193 -54.69 6.05 12.16
N ALA A 194 -55.17 5.44 13.24
CA ALA A 194 -54.34 4.84 14.30
C ALA A 194 -53.31 3.82 13.75
N ALA A 195 -53.67 3.07 12.70
CA ALA A 195 -52.76 2.12 12.05
C ALA A 195 -51.53 2.79 11.42
N ALA A 196 -51.68 3.98 10.83
CA ALA A 196 -50.58 4.73 10.25
C ALA A 196 -49.67 5.37 11.31
N LEU A 197 -50.23 5.78 12.45
CA LEU A 197 -49.47 6.26 13.61
C LEU A 197 -48.62 5.15 14.23
N ILE A 198 -49.19 3.96 14.44
CA ILE A 198 -48.46 2.80 14.98
C ILE A 198 -47.36 2.35 14.02
N THR A 199 -47.63 2.33 12.71
CA THR A 199 -46.65 1.93 11.70
C THR A 199 -45.49 2.92 11.63
N SER A 200 -45.80 4.22 11.66
CA SER A 200 -44.80 5.28 11.71
C SER A 200 -43.94 5.11 12.96
N TYR A 201 -44.54 5.01 14.15
CA TYR A 201 -43.81 4.83 15.42
C TYR A 201 -42.84 3.65 15.39
N ARG A 202 -43.28 2.48 14.90
CA ARG A 202 -42.42 1.28 14.77
C ARG A 202 -41.27 1.50 13.78
N PHE A 203 -41.51 2.27 12.72
CA PHE A 203 -40.47 2.63 11.75
C PHE A 203 -39.42 3.60 12.34
N ALA A 204 -39.81 4.59 13.16
CA ALA A 204 -38.82 5.42 13.91
C ALA A 204 -37.97 4.55 14.82
N VAL A 205 -38.60 3.71 15.63
CA VAL A 205 -37.87 2.90 16.61
C VAL A 205 -36.88 1.98 15.88
N ALA A 206 -37.29 1.38 14.76
CA ALA A 206 -36.40 0.56 13.94
C ALA A 206 -35.24 1.36 13.32
N THR A 207 -35.49 2.56 12.77
CA THR A 207 -34.43 3.41 12.20
C THR A 207 -33.47 3.94 13.27
N LEU A 208 -33.97 4.26 14.46
CA LEU A 208 -33.18 4.73 15.58
C LEU A 208 -32.30 3.60 16.16
N ILE A 209 -32.84 2.37 16.25
CA ILE A 209 -32.05 1.18 16.62
C ILE A 209 -30.99 0.87 15.56
N ALA A 210 -31.33 0.95 14.27
CA ALA A 210 -30.37 0.72 13.19
C ALA A 210 -29.24 1.77 13.19
N LEU A 211 -29.57 3.04 13.48
CA LEU A 211 -28.57 4.09 13.64
C LEU A 211 -27.69 3.86 14.87
N ALA A 212 -28.30 3.57 16.03
CA ALA A 212 -27.56 3.28 17.26
C ALA A 212 -26.65 2.06 17.09
N GLY A 213 -27.12 1.01 16.41
CA GLY A 213 -26.32 -0.16 16.06
C GLY A 213 -25.19 0.16 15.10
N SER A 214 -25.42 1.02 14.11
CA SER A 214 -24.38 1.48 13.18
C SER A 214 -23.32 2.31 13.90
N CYS A 215 -23.72 3.25 14.75
CA CYS A 215 -22.81 4.05 15.58
C CYS A 215 -22.03 3.17 16.57
N ALA A 216 -22.67 2.19 17.20
CA ALA A 216 -22.02 1.24 18.11
C ALA A 216 -21.02 0.35 17.36
N ALA A 217 -21.37 -0.16 16.18
CA ALA A 217 -20.46 -0.95 15.35
C ALA A 217 -19.24 -0.13 14.93
N LEU A 218 -19.43 1.12 14.54
CA LEU A 218 -18.34 2.05 14.22
C LEU A 218 -17.48 2.38 15.43
N LEU A 219 -18.08 2.56 16.62
CA LEU A 219 -17.35 2.76 17.88
C LEU A 219 -16.55 1.53 18.28
N VAL A 220 -17.11 0.32 18.15
CA VAL A 220 -16.40 -0.93 18.41
C VAL A 220 -15.26 -1.12 17.43
N LEU A 221 -15.47 -0.79 16.16
CA LEU A 221 -14.42 -0.82 15.14
C LEU A 221 -13.35 0.23 15.45
N TYR A 222 -13.73 1.43 15.88
CA TYR A 222 -12.82 2.49 16.33
C TYR A 222 -11.99 2.07 17.54
N VAL A 223 -12.62 1.59 18.61
CA VAL A 223 -11.96 1.14 19.84
C VAL A 223 -11.10 -0.09 19.58
N GLY A 224 -11.57 -1.03 18.76
CA GLY A 224 -10.80 -2.19 18.34
C GLY A 224 -9.54 -1.79 17.56
N LEU A 225 -9.66 -0.83 16.63
CA LEU A 225 -8.52 -0.27 15.94
C LEU A 225 -7.61 0.54 16.87
N TYR A 226 -8.16 1.29 17.82
CA TYR A 226 -7.41 2.13 18.76
C TYR A 226 -6.60 1.30 19.76
N VAL A 227 -7.23 0.31 20.39
CA VAL A 227 -6.60 -0.60 21.36
C VAL A 227 -5.57 -1.51 20.70
N TRP A 228 -5.75 -1.88 19.43
CA TRP A 228 -4.75 -2.68 18.72
C TRP A 228 -3.58 -1.80 18.18
N ASN A 229 -3.81 -0.51 17.94
CA ASN A 229 -2.79 0.42 17.42
C ASN A 229 -1.91 1.07 18.52
N TRP A 230 -2.13 0.72 19.80
CA TRP A 230 -1.27 1.02 20.95
C TRP A 230 -0.64 -0.29 21.46
#